data_AF-A0A7X9B8B5-F1
#
_entry.id   AF-A0A7X9B8B5-F1
#
_cell.length_a   1.000
_cell.length_b   1.000
_cell.length_c   1.000
_cell.angle_alpha   90.00
_cell.angle_beta   90.00
_cell.angle_gamma   90.00
#
_symmetry.space_group_name_H-M   'P 1'
#
loop_
_entity.id
_entity.type
_entity.pdbx_description
1 polymer ?
#
loop_
_entity_poly.entity_id
_entity_poly.type
_entity_poly.pdbx_seq_one_letter_code
_entity_poly.pdbx_strand_id
1 'polypeptide(L)'
;MAQKLILPINKTRITAGYKNANYRKEFGYNHYGVDYTDQQKSDKTVWGSGDGVITHVGWSNSCGNVICAVYKNCQLTNGQVKDLTIRYYHLEKIYVKAGDKITKDTRLGLYGNTGASTGDHLHLEIDTDTKYPNYTPQIGKNSGVLKSGTDSTINPTLALYVKATAPDYQSVKNSGYDTVASSDLQFKNY
;
A
#
# COMPACT_ATOMS: atom_id res chain seq x y z
N MET A 1 22.87 -1.85 6.72
CA MET A 1 22.20 -0.54 6.93
C MET A 1 20.69 -0.75 6.78
N ALA A 2 19.85 -0.01 7.51
CA ALA A 2 18.41 -0.04 7.31
C ALA A 2 18.04 0.53 5.94
N GLN A 3 17.01 -0.02 5.29
CA GLN A 3 16.53 0.47 4.00
C GLN A 3 15.38 1.47 4.19
N LYS A 4 15.27 2.44 3.30
CA LYS A 4 14.07 3.29 3.21
C LYS A 4 13.18 2.74 2.11
N LEU A 5 11.89 2.61 2.39
CA LEU A 5 10.92 2.19 1.39
C LEU A 5 10.36 3.41 0.64
N ILE A 6 10.07 3.27 -0.65
CA ILE A 6 9.52 4.32 -1.48
C ILE A 6 8.06 4.04 -1.89
N LEU A 7 7.38 5.06 -2.40
CA LEU A 7 6.02 4.92 -2.90
C LEU A 7 5.95 3.90 -4.05
N PRO A 8 4.87 3.10 -4.15
CA PRO A 8 4.73 2.13 -5.23
C PRO A 8 4.20 2.73 -6.55
N ILE A 9 3.86 4.02 -6.57
CA ILE A 9 3.42 4.77 -7.75
C ILE A 9 4.23 6.07 -7.83
N ASN A 10 4.82 6.37 -9.00
CA ASN A 10 5.75 7.50 -9.10
C ASN A 10 5.04 8.85 -9.03
N LYS A 11 3.94 9.06 -9.76
CA LYS A 11 3.13 10.29 -9.65
C LYS A 11 1.89 9.99 -8.82
N THR A 12 2.09 9.76 -7.51
CA THR A 12 1.02 9.38 -6.60
C THR A 12 0.00 10.51 -6.44
N ARG A 13 -1.28 10.17 -6.54
CA ARG A 13 -2.43 10.97 -6.10
C ARG A 13 -3.17 10.18 -5.03
N ILE A 14 -3.38 10.79 -3.86
CA ILE A 14 -4.06 10.13 -2.73
C ILE A 14 -5.55 10.42 -2.81
N THR A 15 -6.38 9.38 -2.74
CA THR A 15 -7.84 9.49 -2.85
C THR A 15 -8.58 9.17 -1.55
N ALA A 16 -8.00 8.42 -0.64
CA ALA A 16 -8.55 8.19 0.69
C ALA A 16 -7.42 7.95 1.70
N GLY A 17 -7.48 8.63 2.83
CA GLY A 17 -6.45 8.64 3.88
C GLY A 17 -6.56 7.50 4.88
N TYR A 18 -5.49 7.29 5.65
CA TYR A 18 -5.41 6.22 6.65
C TYR A 18 -6.25 6.54 7.87
N LYS A 19 -7.18 5.65 8.22
CA LYS A 19 -8.14 5.78 9.33
C LYS A 19 -8.83 7.15 9.34
N ASN A 20 -9.08 7.71 8.16
CA ASN A 20 -9.71 9.01 8.01
C ASN A 20 -11.15 8.98 8.56
N ALA A 21 -11.52 9.99 9.36
CA ALA A 21 -12.82 10.04 10.02
C ALA A 21 -14.00 10.24 9.06
N ASN A 22 -13.82 11.01 7.97
CA ASN A 22 -14.85 11.21 6.95
C ASN A 22 -15.07 9.93 6.16
N TYR A 23 -14.00 9.21 5.81
CA TYR A 23 -14.12 7.88 5.20
C TYR A 23 -14.92 6.94 6.09
N ARG A 24 -14.60 6.88 7.39
CA ARG A 24 -15.36 6.03 8.33
C ARG A 24 -16.83 6.43 8.42
N LYS A 25 -17.13 7.74 8.40
CA LYS A 25 -18.50 8.25 8.43
C LYS A 25 -19.28 7.86 7.17
N GLU A 26 -18.63 7.87 6.01
CA GLU A 26 -19.23 7.53 4.72
C GLU A 26 -19.45 6.02 4.55
N PHE A 27 -18.44 5.20 4.87
CA PHE A 27 -18.44 3.77 4.57
C PHE A 27 -18.75 2.86 5.77
N GLY A 28 -18.76 3.40 6.99
CA GLY A 28 -19.10 2.67 8.21
C GLY A 28 -17.97 1.82 8.82
N TYR A 29 -16.75 1.87 8.27
CA TYR A 29 -15.57 1.15 8.79
C TYR A 29 -14.29 1.96 8.66
N ASN A 30 -13.24 1.60 9.41
CA ASN A 30 -11.95 2.28 9.33
C ASN A 30 -11.22 1.90 8.04
N HIS A 31 -10.61 2.88 7.39
CA HIS A 31 -9.72 2.65 6.26
C HIS A 31 -8.31 2.25 6.75
N TYR A 32 -7.96 0.97 6.72
CA TYR A 32 -6.70 0.47 7.29
C TYR A 32 -5.48 0.65 6.37
N GLY A 33 -5.69 1.25 5.20
CA GLY A 33 -4.65 1.61 4.25
C GLY A 33 -4.81 3.03 3.74
N VAL A 34 -4.21 3.30 2.58
CA VAL A 34 -4.37 4.55 1.84
C VAL A 34 -4.61 4.21 0.38
N ASP A 35 -5.55 4.92 -0.24
CA ASP A 35 -5.89 4.70 -1.64
C ASP A 35 -5.09 5.64 -2.53
N TYR A 36 -4.41 5.06 -3.51
CA TYR A 36 -3.57 5.75 -4.48
C TYR A 36 -4.05 5.55 -5.91
N THR A 37 -3.91 6.59 -6.71
CA THR A 37 -3.93 6.52 -8.17
C THR A 37 -2.68 7.21 -8.72
N ASP A 38 -2.44 7.06 -10.01
CA ASP A 38 -1.61 8.02 -10.73
C ASP A 38 -2.32 9.38 -10.82
N GLN A 39 -1.53 10.47 -10.88
CA GLN A 39 -2.04 11.84 -10.96
C GLN A 39 -2.85 12.12 -12.22
N GLN A 40 -2.46 11.54 -13.36
CA GLN A 40 -3.15 11.66 -14.63
C GLN A 40 -4.03 10.44 -14.93
N LYS A 41 -3.98 9.40 -14.09
CA LYS A 41 -4.66 8.11 -14.24
C LYS A 41 -4.27 7.37 -15.53
N SER A 42 -3.12 7.69 -16.11
CA SER A 42 -2.62 7.08 -17.35
C SER A 42 -1.60 5.98 -17.10
N ASP A 43 -0.87 6.03 -15.99
CA ASP A 43 0.02 4.96 -15.55
C ASP A 43 -0.62 4.17 -14.39
N LYS A 44 -0.92 2.90 -14.63
CA LYS A 44 -1.46 1.99 -13.61
C LYS A 44 -0.40 1.17 -12.87
N THR A 45 0.86 1.38 -13.19
CA THR A 45 1.94 0.50 -12.75
C THR A 45 2.18 0.61 -11.24
N VAL A 46 2.24 -0.56 -10.59
CA VAL A 46 2.58 -0.71 -9.18
C VAL A 46 3.98 -1.30 -9.08
N TRP A 47 4.89 -0.59 -8.43
CA TRP A 47 6.28 -0.96 -8.21
C TRP A 47 6.50 -1.50 -6.80
N GLY A 48 7.58 -2.28 -6.62
CA GLY A 48 8.08 -2.63 -5.30
C GLY A 48 8.50 -1.38 -4.53
N SER A 49 8.42 -1.44 -3.21
CA SER A 49 8.79 -0.30 -2.37
C SER A 49 10.26 -0.32 -1.93
N GLY A 50 10.97 -1.43 -2.11
CA GLY A 50 12.34 -1.64 -1.65
C GLY A 50 12.76 -3.09 -1.83
N ASP A 51 13.81 -3.52 -1.13
CA ASP A 51 14.27 -4.90 -1.15
C ASP A 51 13.38 -5.77 -0.24
N GLY A 52 12.68 -6.74 -0.85
CA GLY A 52 11.68 -7.54 -0.15
C GLY A 52 11.43 -8.90 -0.80
N VAL A 53 10.45 -9.61 -0.25
CA VAL A 53 10.00 -10.92 -0.76
C VAL A 53 8.48 -10.94 -0.84
N ILE A 54 7.94 -11.39 -1.96
CA ILE A 54 6.51 -11.68 -2.08
C ILE A 54 6.18 -12.92 -1.27
N THR A 55 5.24 -12.80 -0.34
CA THR A 55 4.83 -13.91 0.54
C THR A 55 3.56 -14.57 0.05
N HIS A 56 2.61 -13.79 -0.48
CA HIS A 56 1.32 -14.27 -0.93
C HIS A 56 0.86 -13.51 -2.16
N VAL A 57 0.15 -14.23 -3.03
CA VAL A 57 -0.55 -13.70 -4.21
C VAL A 57 -1.86 -14.46 -4.33
N GLY A 58 -2.98 -13.76 -4.51
CA GLY A 58 -4.25 -14.43 -4.75
C GLY A 58 -5.47 -13.53 -4.66
N TRP A 59 -6.64 -14.15 -4.77
CA TRP A 59 -7.92 -13.46 -4.72
C TRP A 59 -8.46 -13.34 -3.30
N SER A 60 -9.11 -12.21 -3.01
CA SER A 60 -9.99 -11.99 -1.86
C SER A 60 -11.28 -11.33 -2.36
N ASN A 61 -12.44 -11.78 -1.87
CA ASN A 61 -13.73 -11.28 -2.35
C ASN A 61 -13.88 -9.75 -2.20
N SER A 62 -13.43 -9.18 -1.08
CA SER A 62 -13.49 -7.72 -0.85
C SER A 62 -12.28 -6.99 -1.41
N CYS A 63 -11.10 -7.60 -1.39
CA CYS A 63 -9.84 -6.92 -1.74
C CYS A 63 -9.35 -7.20 -3.18
N GLY A 64 -10.10 -8.01 -3.95
CA GLY A 64 -9.77 -8.33 -5.33
C GLY A 64 -8.51 -9.17 -5.46
N ASN A 65 -7.70 -8.90 -6.49
CA ASN A 65 -6.36 -9.47 -6.60
C ASN A 65 -5.42 -8.78 -5.62
N VAL A 66 -4.75 -9.57 -4.79
CA VAL A 66 -3.90 -9.12 -3.70
C VAL A 66 -2.48 -9.63 -3.86
N ILE A 67 -1.51 -8.76 -3.58
CA ILE A 67 -0.11 -9.12 -3.33
C ILE A 67 0.21 -8.78 -1.87
N CYS A 68 0.87 -9.68 -1.15
CA CYS A 68 1.47 -9.42 0.16
C CYS A 68 2.99 -9.55 0.06
N ALA A 69 3.73 -8.52 0.43
CA ALA A 69 5.19 -8.49 0.44
C ALA A 69 5.72 -8.19 1.84
N VAL A 70 6.82 -8.82 2.22
CA VAL A 70 7.56 -8.49 3.45
C VAL A 70 8.87 -7.80 3.08
N TYR A 71 9.09 -6.65 3.71
CA TYR A 71 10.31 -5.86 3.64
C TYR A 71 10.97 -5.87 5.01
N LYS A 72 12.26 -6.20 5.06
CA LYS A 72 13.00 -6.29 6.33
C LYS A 72 13.84 -5.05 6.57
N ASN A 73 14.11 -4.74 7.83
CA ASN A 73 15.05 -3.70 8.24
C ASN A 73 14.69 -2.32 7.67
N CYS A 74 13.41 -1.96 7.73
CA CYS A 74 12.87 -0.72 7.17
C CYS A 74 13.02 0.44 8.16
N GLN A 75 13.67 1.51 7.75
CA GLN A 75 13.77 2.74 8.51
C GLN A 75 12.46 3.51 8.44
N LEU A 76 11.84 3.78 9.60
CA LEU A 76 10.66 4.61 9.72
C LEU A 76 11.06 6.08 9.90
N THR A 77 10.13 6.99 9.57
CA THR A 77 10.39 8.44 9.64
C THR A 77 10.56 8.96 11.06
N ASN A 78 10.13 8.21 12.07
CA ASN A 78 10.34 8.50 13.50
C ASN A 78 11.67 7.96 14.05
N GLY A 79 12.53 7.39 13.20
CA GLY A 79 13.85 6.86 13.58
C GLY A 79 13.86 5.40 14.03
N GLN A 80 12.69 4.76 14.19
CA GLN A 80 12.62 3.33 14.47
C GLN A 80 12.98 2.51 13.22
N VAL A 81 13.40 1.26 13.44
CA VAL A 81 13.62 0.28 12.37
C VAL A 81 12.73 -0.92 12.64
N LYS A 82 11.97 -1.34 11.64
CA LYS A 82 11.02 -2.48 11.74
C LYS A 82 11.01 -3.30 10.46
N ASP A 83 10.65 -4.56 10.57
CA ASP A 83 10.18 -5.33 9.42
C ASP A 83 8.72 -4.96 9.17
N LEU A 84 8.32 -4.88 7.91
CA LEU A 84 6.99 -4.45 7.49
C LEU A 84 6.39 -5.42 6.49
N THR A 85 5.09 -5.67 6.65
CA THR A 85 4.26 -6.26 5.60
C THR A 85 3.60 -5.12 4.83
N ILE A 86 3.67 -5.15 3.51
CA ILE A 86 2.88 -4.26 2.64
C ILE A 86 1.96 -5.12 1.79
N ARG A 87 0.69 -4.69 1.70
CA ARG A 87 -0.30 -5.36 0.88
C ARG A 87 -0.87 -4.39 -0.14
N TYR A 88 -1.03 -4.93 -1.34
CA TYR A 88 -1.48 -4.22 -2.52
C TYR A 88 -2.79 -4.86 -2.95
N TYR A 89 -3.91 -4.15 -2.82
CA TYR A 89 -5.24 -4.67 -3.16
C TYR A 89 -5.75 -4.10 -4.48
N HIS A 90 -6.92 -4.60 -4.90
CA HIS A 90 -7.69 -4.12 -6.06
C HIS A 90 -6.93 -4.18 -7.39
N LEU A 91 -5.90 -5.02 -7.49
CA LEU A 91 -5.07 -5.11 -8.69
C LEU A 91 -5.89 -5.68 -9.87
N GLU A 92 -5.73 -5.13 -11.07
CA GLU A 92 -6.30 -5.74 -12.29
C GLU A 92 -5.38 -6.81 -12.87
N LYS A 93 -4.08 -6.71 -12.61
CA LYS A 93 -3.07 -7.65 -13.10
C LYS A 93 -1.90 -7.77 -12.12
N ILE A 94 -1.39 -8.99 -11.99
CA ILE A 94 -0.23 -9.33 -11.16
C ILE A 94 0.88 -9.92 -12.04
N TYR A 95 2.12 -9.49 -11.83
CA TYR A 95 3.31 -9.93 -12.58
C TYR A 95 4.29 -10.76 -11.75
N VAL A 96 4.06 -10.87 -10.45
CA VAL A 96 4.92 -11.58 -9.49
C VAL A 96 4.19 -12.77 -8.86
N LYS A 97 4.94 -13.67 -8.22
CA LYS A 97 4.40 -14.82 -7.48
C LYS A 97 5.05 -14.92 -6.09
N ALA A 98 4.44 -15.69 -5.21
CA ALA A 98 5.01 -16.00 -3.90
C ALA A 98 6.41 -16.60 -4.03
N GLY A 99 7.34 -16.13 -3.20
CA GLY A 99 8.75 -16.49 -3.21
C GLY A 99 9.65 -15.56 -4.03
N ASP A 100 9.09 -14.72 -4.90
CA ASP A 100 9.89 -13.78 -5.68
C ASP A 100 10.58 -12.75 -4.77
N LYS A 101 11.87 -12.54 -5.01
CA LYS A 101 12.60 -11.40 -4.46
C LYS A 101 12.31 -10.18 -5.30
N ILE A 102 12.03 -9.06 -4.66
CA ILE A 102 11.68 -7.81 -5.30
C ILE A 102 12.59 -6.69 -4.83
N THR A 103 12.74 -5.68 -5.67
CA THR A 103 13.40 -4.40 -5.38
C THR A 103 12.42 -3.26 -5.68
N LYS A 104 12.84 -2.01 -5.42
CA LYS A 104 12.08 -0.83 -5.84
C LYS A 104 11.84 -0.73 -7.36
N ASP A 105 12.67 -1.41 -8.15
CA ASP A 105 12.59 -1.40 -9.63
C ASP A 105 11.80 -2.59 -10.17
N THR A 106 11.22 -3.41 -9.28
CA THR A 106 10.42 -4.58 -9.68
C THR A 106 8.97 -4.17 -9.94
N ARG A 107 8.47 -4.47 -11.14
CA ARG A 107 7.07 -4.27 -11.50
C ARG A 107 6.20 -5.35 -10.85
N LEU A 108 5.37 -4.99 -9.88
CA LEU A 108 4.52 -5.95 -9.15
C LEU A 108 3.23 -6.26 -9.91
N GLY A 109 2.60 -5.23 -10.48
CA GLY A 109 1.27 -5.35 -11.05
C GLY A 109 0.76 -4.07 -11.69
N LEU A 110 -0.55 -4.08 -11.97
CA LEU A 110 -1.33 -2.91 -12.34
C LEU A 110 -2.48 -2.77 -11.33
N TYR A 111 -2.66 -1.58 -10.77
CA TYR A 111 -3.85 -1.30 -9.96
C TYR A 111 -5.09 -1.16 -10.85
N GLY A 112 -6.26 -1.43 -10.30
CA GLY A 112 -7.51 -1.38 -11.04
C GLY A 112 -8.70 -1.39 -10.10
N ASN A 113 -9.75 -2.12 -10.47
CA ASN A 113 -11.04 -2.09 -9.78
C ASN A 113 -11.58 -3.51 -9.50
N THR A 114 -10.76 -4.38 -8.91
CA THR A 114 -11.18 -5.74 -8.55
C THR A 114 -11.61 -5.84 -7.09
N GLY A 115 -12.51 -6.78 -6.77
CA GLY A 115 -13.10 -6.92 -5.44
C GLY A 115 -14.20 -5.89 -5.18
N ALA A 116 -14.38 -5.50 -3.92
CA ALA A 116 -15.33 -4.48 -3.50
C ALA A 116 -14.67 -3.10 -3.60
N SER A 117 -14.67 -2.52 -4.80
CA SER A 117 -14.07 -1.22 -5.11
C SER A 117 -15.04 -0.36 -5.94
N THR A 118 -15.00 0.96 -5.74
CA THR A 118 -15.88 1.94 -6.41
C THR A 118 -15.26 2.58 -7.65
N GLY A 119 -13.99 2.29 -7.94
CA GLY A 119 -13.26 2.80 -9.10
C GLY A 119 -11.79 2.39 -9.09
N ASP A 120 -11.07 2.63 -10.19
CA ASP A 120 -9.66 2.25 -10.32
C ASP A 120 -8.77 2.94 -9.26
N HIS A 121 -8.18 2.15 -8.36
CA HIS A 121 -7.17 2.60 -7.41
C HIS A 121 -6.34 1.43 -6.85
N LEU A 122 -5.21 1.76 -6.24
CA LEU A 122 -4.44 0.86 -5.39
C LEU A 122 -4.80 1.17 -3.94
N HIS A 123 -5.36 0.21 -3.20
CA HIS A 123 -5.37 0.30 -1.75
C HIS A 123 -4.07 -0.29 -1.20
N LEU A 124 -3.29 0.54 -0.51
CA LEU A 124 -2.01 0.17 0.10
C LEU A 124 -2.16 0.07 1.63
N GLU A 125 -2.01 -1.14 2.16
CA GLU A 125 -2.00 -1.41 3.60
C GLU A 125 -0.57 -1.71 4.06
N ILE A 126 -0.11 -1.04 5.13
CA ILE A 126 1.20 -1.31 5.74
C ILE A 126 0.99 -1.76 7.17
N ASP A 127 1.57 -2.92 7.50
CA ASP A 127 1.41 -3.59 8.79
C ASP A 127 2.78 -3.94 9.40
N THR A 128 2.85 -3.90 10.74
CA THR A 128 4.03 -4.31 11.50
C THR A 128 4.04 -5.80 11.86
N ASP A 129 2.93 -6.52 11.65
CA ASP A 129 2.90 -7.98 11.73
C ASP A 129 3.51 -8.61 10.46
N THR A 130 4.72 -9.14 10.61
CA THR A 130 5.43 -9.91 9.58
C THR A 130 5.44 -11.40 9.85
N LYS A 131 4.92 -11.83 11.01
CA LYS A 131 4.73 -13.25 11.33
C LYS A 131 3.56 -13.81 10.54
N TYR A 132 2.52 -13.00 10.33
CA TYR A 132 1.34 -13.38 9.55
C TYR A 132 1.04 -12.37 8.42
N PRO A 133 1.84 -12.34 7.34
CA PRO A 133 1.77 -11.30 6.29
C PRO A 133 0.48 -11.26 5.47
N ASN A 134 -0.43 -12.21 5.65
CA ASN A 134 -1.75 -12.24 5.01
C ASN A 134 -2.92 -12.06 6.00
N TYR A 135 -2.67 -11.76 7.29
CA TYR A 135 -3.70 -11.43 8.30
C TYR A 135 -3.95 -9.92 8.38
N THR A 136 -5.14 -9.44 8.03
CA THR A 136 -5.44 -7.99 7.96
C THR A 136 -6.67 -7.63 8.78
N PRO A 137 -6.71 -6.44 9.42
CA PRO A 137 -7.92 -5.91 10.04
C PRO A 137 -9.00 -5.49 9.03
N GLN A 138 -8.67 -5.36 7.74
CA GLN A 138 -9.58 -4.90 6.68
C GLN A 138 -10.76 -5.86 6.44
N ILE A 139 -10.64 -7.13 6.84
CA ILE A 139 -11.69 -8.15 6.65
C ILE A 139 -12.12 -8.78 7.98
N GLY A 140 -13.43 -8.90 8.18
CA GLY A 140 -14.02 -9.52 9.38
C GLY A 140 -14.07 -11.06 9.35
N LYS A 141 -13.73 -11.68 8.23
CA LYS A 141 -13.65 -13.15 8.06
C LYS A 141 -12.64 -13.51 7.00
N ASN A 142 -12.09 -14.72 7.07
CA ASN A 142 -11.15 -15.23 6.06
C ASN A 142 -11.75 -15.16 4.65
N SER A 143 -10.95 -14.71 3.69
CA SER A 143 -11.38 -14.47 2.31
C SER A 143 -10.23 -14.77 1.35
N GLY A 144 -10.26 -15.99 0.79
CA GLY A 144 -9.25 -16.48 -0.14
C GLY A 144 -7.83 -16.37 0.43
N VAL A 145 -6.99 -15.56 -0.22
CA VAL A 145 -5.58 -15.35 0.18
C VAL A 145 -5.45 -14.62 1.52
N LEU A 146 -6.41 -13.77 1.87
CA LEU A 146 -6.40 -12.97 3.10
C LEU A 146 -7.09 -13.68 4.26
N LYS A 147 -6.56 -13.49 5.45
CA LYS A 147 -7.11 -13.96 6.73
C LYS A 147 -7.51 -12.75 7.58
N SER A 148 -8.54 -12.93 8.40
CA SER A 148 -8.92 -11.88 9.36
C SER A 148 -7.87 -11.79 10.46
N GLY A 149 -7.42 -10.56 10.75
CA GLY A 149 -6.39 -10.28 11.73
C GLY A 149 -6.76 -9.11 12.64
N THR A 150 -5.87 -8.83 13.59
CA THR A 150 -5.96 -7.65 14.45
C THR A 150 -5.23 -6.47 13.82
N ASP A 151 -5.62 -5.27 14.18
CA ASP A 151 -5.05 -4.04 13.67
C ASP A 151 -3.67 -3.75 14.27
N SER A 152 -2.63 -3.93 13.46
CA SER A 152 -1.26 -3.46 13.70
C SER A 152 -0.75 -2.59 12.54
N THR A 153 -1.69 -2.02 11.77
CA THR A 153 -1.38 -1.19 10.60
C THR A 153 -0.83 0.16 11.04
N ILE A 154 0.01 0.75 10.18
CA ILE A 154 0.61 2.06 10.40
C ILE A 154 0.34 2.98 9.21
N ASN A 155 0.30 4.29 9.47
CA ASN A 155 0.13 5.27 8.40
C ASN A 155 1.31 5.19 7.41
N PRO A 156 1.09 5.11 6.09
CA PRO A 156 2.17 5.08 5.11
C PRO A 156 3.17 6.23 5.17
N THR A 157 2.80 7.43 5.66
CA THR A 157 3.75 8.54 5.86
C THR A 157 4.81 8.26 6.93
N LEU A 158 4.58 7.26 7.79
CA LEU A 158 5.58 6.77 8.75
C LEU A 158 6.60 5.82 8.11
N ALA A 159 6.21 5.10 7.06
CA ALA A 159 6.97 3.97 6.51
C ALA A 159 7.59 4.23 5.13
N LEU A 160 7.00 5.13 4.34
CA LEU A 160 7.42 5.40 2.97
C LEU A 160 8.06 6.79 2.84
N TYR A 161 8.95 6.88 1.86
CA TYR A 161 9.67 8.09 1.48
C TYR A 161 9.38 8.46 0.03
N VAL A 162 9.48 9.74 -0.29
CA VAL A 162 9.40 10.25 -1.65
C VAL A 162 10.80 10.32 -2.24
N LYS A 163 11.06 9.52 -3.27
CA LYS A 163 12.31 9.61 -4.03
C LYS A 163 12.15 10.55 -5.23
N ALA A 164 12.27 11.86 -4.98
CA ALA A 164 12.08 12.91 -5.99
C ALA A 164 13.20 12.98 -7.05
N THR A 165 14.28 12.22 -6.88
CA THR A 165 15.44 12.18 -7.77
C THR A 165 15.41 10.97 -8.72
N ALA A 166 16.24 11.02 -9.76
CA ALA A 166 16.38 9.96 -10.75
C ALA A 166 16.65 8.58 -10.11
N PRO A 167 16.15 7.47 -10.69
CA PRO A 167 15.27 7.43 -11.87
C PRO A 167 13.76 7.60 -11.58
N ASP A 168 13.35 7.62 -10.30
CA ASP A 168 11.94 7.47 -9.92
C ASP A 168 11.12 8.77 -10.02
N TYR A 169 11.73 9.92 -9.70
CA TYR A 169 11.10 11.25 -9.76
C TYR A 169 9.72 11.32 -9.09
N GLN A 170 9.61 10.74 -7.90
CA GLN A 170 8.33 10.58 -7.23
C GLN A 170 7.72 11.91 -6.76
N SER A 171 6.39 12.00 -6.78
CA SER A 171 5.64 13.12 -6.24
C SER A 171 4.28 12.67 -5.68
N VAL A 172 3.72 13.45 -4.77
CA VAL A 172 2.43 13.20 -4.12
C VAL A 172 1.50 14.39 -4.36
N LYS A 173 0.24 14.12 -4.71
CA LYS A 173 -0.81 15.12 -4.91
C LYS A 173 -2.07 14.75 -4.14
N ASN A 174 -2.73 15.76 -3.55
CA ASN A 174 -4.04 15.59 -2.95
C ASN A 174 -5.12 15.44 -4.03
N SER A 175 -6.08 14.54 -3.83
CA SER A 175 -7.27 14.42 -4.67
C SER A 175 -8.20 15.62 -4.61
N GLY A 176 -8.21 16.33 -3.48
CA GLY A 176 -9.22 17.32 -3.10
C GLY A 176 -10.44 16.72 -2.38
N TYR A 177 -10.45 15.41 -2.13
CA TYR A 177 -11.53 14.75 -1.39
C TYR A 177 -11.40 15.00 0.11
N ASP A 178 -12.54 15.09 0.80
CA ASP A 178 -12.60 15.30 2.25
C ASP A 178 -12.17 14.05 3.05
N THR A 179 -12.02 12.91 2.38
CA THR A 179 -11.43 11.68 2.89
C THR A 179 -9.90 11.69 2.92
N VAL A 180 -9.24 12.80 2.53
CA VAL A 180 -7.79 12.98 2.56
C VAL A 180 -7.42 14.15 3.46
N ALA A 181 -6.69 13.88 4.55
CA ALA A 181 -6.22 14.90 5.47
C ALA A 181 -4.83 15.41 5.04
N SER A 182 -4.46 16.62 5.49
CA SER A 182 -3.11 17.17 5.25
C SER A 182 -2.00 16.26 5.77
N SER A 183 -2.24 15.52 6.86
CA SER A 183 -1.30 14.55 7.43
C SER A 183 -1.01 13.38 6.50
N ASP A 184 -1.95 13.01 5.62
CA ASP A 184 -1.78 11.90 4.66
C ASP A 184 -0.79 12.26 3.53
N LEU A 185 -0.40 13.53 3.42
CA LEU A 185 0.51 14.05 2.39
C LEU A 185 1.95 14.26 2.89
N GLN A 186 2.19 14.13 4.19
CA GLN A 186 3.46 14.51 4.84
C GLN A 186 4.54 13.43 4.75
N PHE A 187 4.87 12.99 3.53
CA PHE A 187 5.99 12.07 3.31
C PHE A 187 7.34 12.78 3.45
N LYS A 188 8.33 12.09 4.01
CA LYS A 188 9.73 12.56 4.04
C LYS A 188 10.43 12.22 2.73
N ASN A 189 11.46 12.99 2.38
CA ASN A 189 12.30 12.69 1.22
C ASN A 189 13.28 11.54 1.49
N TYR A 190 13.49 10.71 0.46
CA TYR A 190 14.41 9.57 0.47
C TYR A 190 15.87 10.00 0.69
#